data_AF-A0ABD3EIK5-F1
#
_entry.id   AF-A0ABD3EIK5-F1
#
_cell.length_a   1.000
_cell.length_b   1.000
_cell.length_c   1.000
_cell.angle_alpha   90.00
_cell.angle_beta   90.00
_cell.angle_gamma   90.00
#
_symmetry.space_group_name_H-M   'P 1'
#
loop_
_entity.id
_entity.type
_entity.pdbx_description
1 polymer ?
#
loop_
_entity_poly.entity_id
_entity_poly.type
_entity_poly.pdbx_seq_one_letter_code
_entity_poly.pdbx_strand_id
1 'polypeptide(L)'
;MDNHGAGDQVSVTVHDYEGTGTPTDSDGDSSPSLSCPELFREFVVDKKLPPDQIDKTEFGVIQKLFQDVEALYGEGTDVVAVSQIFVPQVRLEYFLSFRKAVEARRGGDANVQYGWYGGSVAEISDVLRYGFGRCGYFVKGFSHGVGVYLSPANLPIDSVLRVKEDENGIRHMLLCRIILGKTETIPAGSEQLYPSSTDFDSGVDNPLMPRNYIIWSAYMNSHILPISVISFKTPPSLTDKIDRSELIRRLRSFAGDEVLISAVKLCRDERV
;
A
#
# COMPACT_ATOMS: atom_id res chain seq x y z
N MET A 1 69.54 -15.12 9.14
CA MET A 1 68.32 -15.22 9.95
C MET A 1 67.21 -14.71 9.09
N ASP A 2 66.42 -15.66 8.63
CA ASP A 2 65.68 -15.61 7.38
C ASP A 2 64.19 -15.64 7.70
N ASN A 3 63.38 -14.98 6.87
CA ASN A 3 62.06 -15.44 6.44
C ASN A 3 61.54 -14.45 5.40
N HIS A 4 61.39 -14.85 4.13
CA HIS A 4 60.31 -15.70 3.59
C HIS A 4 58.96 -14.96 3.48
N GLY A 5 58.51 -14.80 2.23
CA GLY A 5 57.26 -14.17 1.83
C GLY A 5 57.12 -14.28 0.31
N ALA A 6 56.89 -15.50 -0.17
CA ALA A 6 56.83 -15.80 -1.61
C ALA A 6 55.47 -15.41 -2.22
N GLY A 7 55.51 -14.92 -3.45
CA GLY A 7 54.36 -14.82 -4.34
C GLY A 7 54.84 -14.97 -5.78
N ASP A 8 54.37 -16.00 -6.48
CA ASP A 8 54.64 -16.23 -7.90
C ASP A 8 53.40 -16.79 -8.62
N GLN A 9 53.44 -16.79 -9.96
CA GLN A 9 52.30 -16.57 -10.87
C GLN A 9 51.73 -17.86 -11.53
N VAL A 10 51.05 -17.69 -12.70
CA VAL A 10 50.69 -18.71 -13.75
C VAL A 10 49.36 -19.48 -13.46
N SER A 11 48.23 -19.43 -14.19
CA SER A 11 47.82 -19.63 -15.62
C SER A 11 47.66 -21.13 -16.04
N VAL A 12 46.82 -21.58 -17.00
CA VAL A 12 46.06 -20.94 -18.12
C VAL A 12 44.88 -21.83 -18.69
N THR A 13 44.02 -21.25 -19.55
CA THR A 13 43.04 -21.84 -20.55
C THR A 13 41.80 -22.72 -20.23
N VAL A 14 40.67 -22.22 -20.75
CA VAL A 14 39.49 -22.81 -21.47
C VAL A 14 39.41 -24.33 -21.74
N HIS A 15 38.19 -24.88 -21.63
CA HIS A 15 37.68 -25.95 -22.51
C HIS A 15 36.21 -25.71 -22.89
N ASP A 16 35.92 -25.72 -24.20
CA ASP A 16 34.56 -25.80 -24.75
C ASP A 16 34.05 -27.26 -24.73
N TYR A 17 32.73 -27.44 -24.59
CA TYR A 17 32.08 -28.75 -24.76
C TYR A 17 30.72 -28.57 -25.45
N GLU A 18 30.62 -29.01 -26.72
CA GLU A 18 29.33 -29.24 -27.36
C GLU A 18 28.76 -30.59 -26.90
N GLY A 19 27.50 -30.59 -26.47
CA GLY A 19 26.78 -31.76 -25.99
C GLY A 19 25.35 -31.80 -26.53
N THR A 20 25.14 -32.63 -27.54
CA THR A 20 23.87 -33.09 -28.14
C THR A 20 22.59 -32.91 -27.29
N GLY A 21 21.56 -32.32 -27.88
CA GLY A 21 20.23 -32.23 -27.28
C GLY A 21 19.42 -33.54 -27.33
N THR A 22 18.49 -33.67 -26.38
CA THR A 22 17.25 -34.46 -26.48
C THR A 22 16.16 -33.73 -25.68
N PRO A 23 14.88 -33.80 -26.08
CA PRO A 23 13.81 -33.09 -25.39
C PRO A 23 13.42 -33.81 -24.10
N THR A 24 13.34 -33.07 -23.00
CA THR A 24 12.58 -33.48 -21.82
C THR A 24 11.30 -32.68 -21.78
N ASP A 25 10.18 -33.37 -22.06
CA ASP A 25 8.85 -32.89 -21.71
C ASP A 25 8.82 -32.68 -20.19
N SER A 26 8.81 -31.42 -19.76
CA SER A 26 8.43 -31.10 -18.40
C SER A 26 6.94 -30.88 -18.42
N ASP A 27 6.19 -31.89 -17.97
CA ASP A 27 4.77 -31.76 -17.71
C ASP A 27 4.51 -30.50 -16.89
N GLY A 28 3.55 -29.69 -17.37
CA GLY A 28 3.15 -28.45 -16.71
C GLY A 28 2.33 -28.78 -15.46
N ASP A 29 3.01 -29.13 -14.38
CA ASP A 29 2.40 -29.41 -13.07
C ASP A 29 1.88 -28.08 -12.49
N SER A 30 0.72 -27.69 -13.01
CA SER A 30 -0.02 -26.49 -12.65
C SER A 30 -0.56 -26.68 -11.24
N SER A 31 0.28 -26.34 -10.27
CA SER A 31 -0.11 -26.27 -8.86
C SER A 31 -1.44 -25.50 -8.76
N PRO A 32 -2.44 -26.02 -8.05
CA PRO A 32 -3.76 -25.38 -8.02
C PRO A 32 -3.62 -23.97 -7.44
N SER A 33 -4.02 -22.97 -8.22
CA SER A 33 -3.94 -21.57 -7.80
C SER A 33 -4.74 -21.39 -6.52
N LEU A 34 -4.06 -20.91 -5.47
CA LEU A 34 -4.66 -20.83 -4.14
C LEU A 34 -5.79 -19.78 -4.15
N SER A 35 -6.97 -20.20 -3.70
CA SER A 35 -8.09 -19.27 -3.53
C SER A 35 -7.78 -18.22 -2.45
N CYS A 36 -8.37 -17.03 -2.57
CA CYS A 36 -8.11 -15.91 -1.67
C CYS A 36 -8.11 -16.23 -0.15
N PRO A 37 -8.99 -17.10 0.40
CA PRO A 37 -8.93 -17.49 1.81
C PRO A 37 -7.64 -18.21 2.22
N GLU A 38 -6.97 -18.90 1.30
CA GLU A 38 -5.75 -19.67 1.57
C GLU A 38 -4.48 -18.79 1.48
N LEU A 39 -4.43 -17.83 0.54
CA LEU A 39 -3.25 -16.97 0.32
C LEU A 39 -2.82 -16.18 1.57
N PHE A 40 -3.77 -15.68 2.35
CA PHE A 40 -3.49 -14.91 3.57
C PHE A 40 -3.75 -15.70 4.85
N ARG A 41 -4.01 -17.01 4.77
CA ARG A 41 -4.49 -17.83 5.89
C ARG A 41 -3.57 -17.83 7.10
N GLU A 42 -2.24 -17.79 6.89
CA GLU A 42 -1.27 -17.68 7.99
C GLU A 42 -1.39 -16.36 8.79
N PHE A 43 -2.04 -15.35 8.20
CA PHE A 43 -2.31 -14.06 8.82
C PHE A 43 -3.76 -13.86 9.25
N VAL A 44 -4.74 -14.71 8.90
CA VAL A 44 -6.15 -14.49 9.29
C VAL A 44 -6.40 -14.99 10.71
N VAL A 45 -7.20 -14.25 11.49
CA VAL A 45 -7.60 -14.70 12.83
C VAL A 45 -8.67 -15.81 12.71
N ASP A 46 -8.24 -17.07 12.73
CA ASP A 46 -9.12 -18.27 12.75
C ASP A 46 -10.14 -18.26 13.91
N LYS A 47 -9.82 -17.52 14.99
CA LYS A 47 -10.75 -17.22 16.07
C LYS A 47 -11.42 -15.89 15.77
N LYS A 48 -12.74 -15.90 15.52
CA LYS A 48 -13.56 -14.68 15.51
C LYS A 48 -13.15 -13.78 16.69
N LEU A 49 -12.55 -12.63 16.38
CA LEU A 49 -12.49 -11.54 17.35
C LEU A 49 -13.93 -11.29 17.81
N PRO A 50 -14.20 -11.26 19.13
CA PRO A 50 -15.54 -10.98 19.59
C PRO A 50 -15.95 -9.59 19.05
N PRO A 51 -17.24 -9.37 18.70
CA PRO A 51 -17.66 -8.16 17.96
C PRO A 51 -17.45 -6.82 18.69
N ASP A 52 -16.98 -6.86 19.94
CA ASP A 52 -16.58 -5.73 20.77
C ASP A 52 -15.11 -5.29 20.54
N GLN A 53 -14.27 -6.12 19.90
CA GLN A 53 -12.89 -5.78 19.56
C GLN A 53 -12.70 -5.31 18.10
N ILE A 54 -13.67 -5.60 17.22
CA ILE A 54 -13.77 -4.87 15.96
C ILE A 54 -14.27 -3.47 16.30
N ASP A 55 -13.41 -2.46 16.13
CA ASP A 55 -13.82 -1.07 16.31
C ASP A 55 -15.01 -0.81 15.36
N LYS A 56 -16.13 -0.27 15.88
CA LYS A 56 -17.29 0.08 15.05
C LYS A 56 -16.90 1.03 13.92
N THR A 57 -15.85 1.83 14.13
CA THR A 57 -15.22 2.70 13.14
C THR A 57 -14.56 1.90 12.00
N GLU A 58 -13.85 0.82 12.32
CA GLU A 58 -13.20 -0.07 11.33
C GLU A 58 -14.24 -0.77 10.43
N PHE A 59 -15.31 -1.29 11.03
CA PHE A 59 -16.42 -1.88 10.28
C PHE A 59 -17.10 -0.86 9.36
N GLY A 60 -17.33 0.36 9.84
CA GLY A 60 -17.89 1.46 9.04
C GLY A 60 -16.98 1.89 7.89
N VAL A 61 -15.65 1.92 8.09
CA VAL A 61 -14.67 2.19 7.02
C VAL A 61 -14.68 1.10 5.95
N ILE A 62 -14.74 -0.17 6.34
CA ILE A 62 -14.82 -1.29 5.39
C ILE A 62 -16.14 -1.26 4.60
N GLN A 63 -17.28 -1.04 5.26
CA GLN A 63 -18.57 -0.89 4.57
C GLN A 63 -18.57 0.29 3.60
N LYS A 64 -17.97 1.42 3.99
CA LYS A 64 -17.86 2.58 3.11
C LYS A 64 -16.95 2.29 1.91
N LEU A 65 -15.81 1.62 2.09
CA LEU A 65 -14.96 1.22 0.95
C LEU A 65 -15.75 0.46 -0.10
N PHE A 66 -16.67 -0.44 0.29
CA PHE A 66 -17.46 -1.19 -0.69
C PHE A 66 -18.37 -0.30 -1.52
N GLN A 67 -19.06 0.65 -0.88
CA GLN A 67 -19.87 1.65 -1.59
C GLN A 67 -19.00 2.51 -2.52
N ASP A 68 -17.81 2.92 -2.04
CA ASP A 68 -16.87 3.77 -2.76
C ASP A 68 -16.25 3.03 -3.98
N VAL A 69 -15.87 1.76 -3.83
CA VAL A 69 -15.33 0.89 -4.89
C VAL A 69 -16.42 0.56 -5.91
N GLU A 70 -17.62 0.17 -5.47
CA GLU A 70 -18.74 -0.11 -6.37
C GLU A 70 -19.16 1.14 -7.16
N ALA A 71 -19.22 2.31 -6.54
CA ALA A 71 -19.51 3.58 -7.22
C ALA A 71 -18.41 4.01 -8.22
N LEU A 72 -17.14 3.74 -7.90
CA LEU A 72 -16.00 4.07 -8.76
C LEU A 72 -15.82 3.08 -9.93
N TYR A 73 -16.17 1.81 -9.72
CA TYR A 73 -15.89 0.73 -10.66
C TYR A 73 -17.11 0.14 -11.38
N GLY A 74 -18.32 0.48 -10.94
CA GLY A 74 -19.58 0.11 -11.57
C GLY A 74 -20.04 -1.30 -11.18
N GLU A 75 -21.25 -1.65 -11.62
CA GLU A 75 -21.81 -3.00 -11.48
C GLU A 75 -20.82 -4.04 -12.00
N GLY A 76 -20.56 -5.08 -11.20
CA GLY A 76 -19.60 -6.15 -11.51
C GLY A 76 -18.27 -6.08 -10.75
N THR A 77 -18.10 -5.13 -9.81
CA THR A 77 -17.08 -5.31 -8.76
C THR A 77 -17.61 -6.30 -7.73
N ASP A 78 -16.90 -7.42 -7.55
CA ASP A 78 -17.28 -8.48 -6.62
C ASP A 78 -16.30 -8.53 -5.44
N VAL A 79 -16.82 -8.45 -4.22
CA VAL A 79 -16.01 -8.49 -3.00
C VAL A 79 -15.82 -9.96 -2.61
N VAL A 80 -14.61 -10.47 -2.86
CA VAL A 80 -14.28 -11.87 -2.61
C VAL A 80 -14.10 -12.15 -1.11
N ALA A 81 -13.46 -11.24 -0.36
CA ALA A 81 -13.25 -11.41 1.07
C ALA A 81 -12.92 -10.11 1.82
N VAL A 82 -13.28 -10.09 3.11
CA VAL A 82 -12.63 -9.27 4.14
C VAL A 82 -12.00 -10.22 5.15
N SER A 83 -10.69 -10.08 5.34
CA SER A 83 -9.95 -10.88 6.30
C SER A 83 -9.31 -9.96 7.32
N GLN A 84 -9.82 -9.98 8.57
CA GLN A 84 -9.10 -9.38 9.68
C GLN A 84 -7.80 -10.12 9.91
N ILE A 85 -6.70 -9.38 10.02
CA ILE A 85 -5.39 -9.98 10.22
C ILE A 85 -5.06 -10.13 11.70
N PHE A 86 -4.30 -11.17 12.01
CA PHE A 86 -3.59 -11.30 13.26
C PHE A 86 -2.48 -10.25 13.31
N VAL A 87 -2.67 -9.24 14.16
CA VAL A 87 -1.64 -8.26 14.49
C VAL A 87 -0.80 -8.82 15.64
N PRO A 88 0.51 -9.07 15.47
CA PRO A 88 1.35 -9.51 16.56
C PRO A 88 1.34 -8.49 17.71
N GLN A 89 1.16 -8.96 18.95
CA GLN A 89 1.02 -8.10 20.14
C GLN A 89 2.12 -7.03 20.23
N VAL A 90 3.37 -7.41 19.95
CA VAL A 90 4.54 -6.51 19.86
C VAL A 90 4.34 -5.33 18.89
N ARG A 91 3.73 -5.55 17.71
CA ARG A 91 3.46 -4.46 16.75
C ARG A 91 2.35 -3.55 17.23
N LEU A 92 1.31 -4.12 17.84
CA LEU A 92 0.22 -3.34 18.45
C LEU A 92 0.74 -2.46 19.59
N GLU A 93 1.52 -3.01 20.52
CA GLU A 93 2.12 -2.28 21.64
C GLU A 93 3.08 -1.19 21.18
N TYR A 94 3.89 -1.47 20.14
CA TYR A 94 4.78 -0.49 19.53
C TYR A 94 4.00 0.68 18.92
N PHE A 95 2.98 0.41 18.09
CA PHE A 95 2.10 1.43 17.52
C PHE A 95 1.37 2.25 18.59
N LEU A 96 0.80 1.60 19.62
CA LEU A 96 0.11 2.28 20.73
C LEU A 96 1.07 3.14 21.56
N SER A 97 2.34 2.76 21.67
CA SER A 97 3.36 3.56 22.35
C SER A 97 3.72 4.81 21.56
N PHE A 98 3.89 4.70 20.24
CA PHE A 98 4.09 5.86 19.37
C PHE A 98 2.87 6.77 19.32
N ARG A 99 1.65 6.22 19.29
CA ARG A 99 0.40 6.99 19.35
C ARG A 99 0.39 7.90 20.59
N LYS A 100 0.66 7.34 21.77
CA LYS A 100 0.76 8.12 23.02
C LYS A 100 1.85 9.19 23.01
N ALA A 101 2.99 8.90 22.38
CA ALA A 101 4.08 9.86 22.26
C ALA A 101 3.70 11.04 21.34
N VAL A 102 3.01 10.78 20.23
CA VAL A 102 2.49 11.83 19.33
C VAL A 102 1.34 12.60 19.97
N GLU A 103 0.37 11.93 20.61
CA GLU A 103 -0.71 12.55 21.42
C GLU A 103 -0.10 13.57 22.41
N ALA A 104 0.88 13.15 23.22
CA ALA A 104 1.53 14.02 24.20
C ALA A 104 2.29 15.21 23.55
N ARG A 105 2.89 15.00 22.36
CA ARG A 105 3.64 16.04 21.63
C ARG A 105 2.74 17.04 20.89
N ARG A 106 1.53 16.64 20.51
CA ARG A 106 0.63 17.40 19.63
C ARG A 106 -0.61 17.97 20.33
N GLY A 107 -0.61 18.02 21.66
CA GLY A 107 -1.66 18.68 22.45
C GLY A 107 -2.85 17.79 22.78
N GLY A 108 -2.68 16.46 22.74
CA GLY A 108 -3.69 15.47 23.13
C GLY A 108 -4.24 14.61 22.01
N ASP A 109 -3.88 14.88 20.74
CA ASP A 109 -4.35 14.14 19.57
C ASP A 109 -3.19 13.65 18.70
N ALA A 110 -3.17 12.35 18.37
CA ALA A 110 -2.22 11.77 17.43
C ALA A 110 -2.64 11.90 15.96
N ASN A 111 -3.83 12.45 15.68
CA ASN A 111 -4.45 12.49 14.35
C ASN A 111 -4.42 11.09 13.72
N VAL A 112 -5.08 10.14 14.40
CA VAL A 112 -5.13 8.75 13.92
C VAL A 112 -6.21 8.63 12.86
N GLN A 113 -5.79 8.28 11.66
CA GLN A 113 -6.67 8.08 10.50
C GLN A 113 -6.67 6.61 10.08
N TYR A 114 -7.66 6.26 9.25
CA TYR A 114 -7.65 5.03 8.47
C TYR A 114 -7.20 5.35 7.05
N GLY A 115 -6.44 4.44 6.45
CA GLY A 115 -6.05 4.56 5.05
C GLY A 115 -5.70 3.23 4.41
N TRP A 116 -5.73 3.26 3.09
CA TRP A 116 -5.56 2.12 2.21
C TRP A 116 -4.14 2.03 1.68
N TYR A 117 -3.59 0.83 1.63
CA TYR A 117 -2.35 0.53 0.91
C TYR A 117 -2.64 -0.51 -0.17
N GLY A 118 -2.27 -0.20 -1.41
CA GLY A 118 -2.37 -1.09 -2.55
C GLY A 118 -0.99 -1.49 -3.07
N GLY A 119 -0.85 -2.75 -3.49
CA GLY A 119 0.37 -3.34 -4.03
C GLY A 119 0.11 -4.72 -4.63
N SER A 120 1.16 -5.51 -4.83
CA SER A 120 1.03 -6.94 -5.17
C SER A 120 0.79 -7.82 -3.93
N VAL A 121 0.33 -9.07 -4.16
CA VAL A 121 0.24 -10.10 -3.12
C VAL A 121 1.57 -10.27 -2.38
N ALA A 122 2.70 -10.32 -3.11
CA ALA A 122 4.03 -10.45 -2.50
C ALA A 122 4.37 -9.26 -1.57
N GLU A 123 4.12 -8.02 -2.02
CA GLU A 123 4.35 -6.82 -1.20
C GLU A 123 3.45 -6.78 0.05
N ILE A 124 2.17 -7.18 -0.08
CA ILE A 124 1.23 -7.27 1.04
C ILE A 124 1.67 -8.36 2.03
N SER A 125 2.02 -9.56 1.55
CA SER A 125 2.52 -10.65 2.41
C SER A 125 3.82 -10.28 3.12
N ASP A 126 4.77 -9.60 2.47
CA ASP A 126 5.98 -9.08 3.11
C ASP A 126 5.63 -8.05 4.21
N VAL A 127 4.69 -7.13 3.96
CA VAL A 127 4.21 -6.16 4.97
C VAL A 127 3.57 -6.86 6.16
N LEU A 128 2.74 -7.89 5.93
CA LEU A 128 2.12 -8.68 6.99
C LEU A 128 3.17 -9.47 7.79
N ARG A 129 4.14 -10.09 7.11
CA ARG A 129 5.13 -10.98 7.73
C ARG A 129 6.29 -10.26 8.41
N TYR A 130 6.81 -9.19 7.81
CA TYR A 130 8.03 -8.49 8.27
C TYR A 130 7.80 -7.01 8.62
N GLY A 131 6.68 -6.42 8.20
CA GLY A 131 6.45 -4.97 8.26
C GLY A 131 6.82 -4.27 6.96
N PHE A 132 6.56 -2.97 6.88
CA PHE A 132 6.95 -2.17 5.70
C PHE A 132 8.48 -2.13 5.58
N GLY A 133 9.01 -2.70 4.49
CA GLY A 133 10.45 -2.74 4.19
C GLY A 133 10.89 -1.83 3.05
N ARG A 134 9.95 -1.16 2.36
CA ARG A 134 10.21 -0.35 1.15
C ARG A 134 9.30 0.88 1.10
N CYS A 135 9.83 2.01 0.66
CA CYS A 135 9.03 3.15 0.20
C CYS A 135 8.39 2.86 -1.17
N GLY A 136 7.37 3.65 -1.53
CA GLY A 136 6.83 3.65 -2.89
C GLY A 136 7.86 4.12 -3.92
N TYR A 137 7.69 3.70 -5.16
CA TYR A 137 8.55 4.13 -6.27
C TYR A 137 8.39 5.63 -6.52
N PHE A 138 9.51 6.37 -6.50
CA PHE A 138 9.52 7.80 -6.74
C PHE A 138 9.48 8.12 -8.24
N VAL A 139 8.48 8.88 -8.68
CA VAL A 139 8.36 9.40 -10.04
C VAL A 139 8.55 10.91 -10.01
N LYS A 140 9.67 11.38 -10.57
CA LYS A 140 10.00 12.81 -10.60
C LYS A 140 8.90 13.63 -11.29
N GLY A 141 8.47 14.71 -10.63
CA GLY A 141 7.38 15.58 -11.10
C GLY A 141 5.96 15.11 -10.76
N PHE A 142 5.77 13.89 -10.20
CA PHE A 142 4.45 13.35 -9.85
C PHE A 142 4.38 12.88 -8.38
N SER A 143 5.46 12.35 -7.83
CA SER A 143 5.52 11.91 -6.43
C SER A 143 5.69 13.08 -5.46
N HIS A 144 5.08 12.97 -4.29
CA HIS A 144 5.12 13.92 -3.18
C HIS A 144 6.06 13.39 -2.08
N GLY A 145 7.37 13.40 -2.32
CA GLY A 145 8.38 12.81 -1.43
C GLY A 145 8.58 11.30 -1.59
N VAL A 146 9.46 10.74 -0.76
CA VAL A 146 9.88 9.33 -0.78
C VAL A 146 9.49 8.64 0.54
N GLY A 147 8.27 8.09 0.59
CA GLY A 147 7.72 7.39 1.75
C GLY A 147 6.84 6.19 1.37
N VAL A 148 6.16 5.60 2.35
CA VAL A 148 5.02 4.71 2.12
C VAL A 148 3.79 5.58 1.87
N TYR A 149 3.13 5.35 0.74
CA TYR A 149 1.95 6.10 0.31
C TYR A 149 0.68 5.33 0.68
N LEU A 150 -0.23 5.94 1.43
CA LEU A 150 -1.56 5.39 1.72
C LEU A 150 -2.64 6.39 1.29
N SER A 151 -3.72 5.92 0.69
CA SER A 151 -4.85 6.80 0.37
C SER A 151 -5.79 6.92 1.57
N PRO A 152 -6.43 8.07 1.82
CA PRO A 152 -7.44 8.22 2.86
C PRO A 152 -8.56 7.18 2.74
N ALA A 153 -9.13 6.79 3.87
CA ALA A 153 -10.22 5.80 3.93
C ALA A 153 -11.40 6.11 2.99
N ASN A 154 -11.71 7.40 2.84
CA ASN A 154 -12.82 7.95 2.03
C ASN A 154 -12.42 8.33 0.60
N LEU A 155 -11.19 8.07 0.16
CA LEU A 155 -10.70 8.42 -1.18
C LEU A 155 -9.65 7.41 -1.67
N PRO A 156 -9.98 6.11 -1.82
CA PRO A 156 -9.03 5.01 -2.02
C PRO A 156 -8.33 4.99 -3.40
N ILE A 157 -8.65 5.92 -4.30
CA ILE A 157 -8.36 5.90 -5.74
C ILE A 157 -6.89 5.54 -6.03
N ASP A 158 -5.94 6.31 -5.50
CA ASP A 158 -4.51 6.14 -5.78
C ASP A 158 -3.95 4.83 -5.21
N SER A 159 -4.60 4.25 -4.21
CA SER A 159 -4.23 2.93 -3.69
C SER A 159 -4.77 1.83 -4.58
N VAL A 160 -6.03 1.91 -5.05
CA VAL A 160 -6.58 0.93 -6.01
C VAL A 160 -5.77 0.91 -7.31
N LEU A 161 -5.34 2.08 -7.80
CA LEU A 161 -4.48 2.20 -9.00
C LEU A 161 -3.09 1.56 -8.84
N ARG A 162 -2.66 1.25 -7.62
CA ARG A 162 -1.38 0.58 -7.31
C ARG A 162 -1.53 -0.92 -7.06
N VAL A 163 -2.75 -1.43 -6.95
CA VAL A 163 -3.01 -2.86 -6.75
C VAL A 163 -2.68 -3.63 -8.03
N LYS A 164 -2.03 -4.79 -7.88
CA LYS A 164 -1.86 -5.76 -8.96
C LYS A 164 -2.79 -6.94 -8.74
N GLU A 165 -3.29 -7.49 -9.83
CA GLU A 165 -4.06 -8.74 -9.80
C GLU A 165 -3.15 -9.92 -9.43
N ASP A 166 -3.70 -10.87 -8.69
CA ASP A 166 -3.12 -12.20 -8.47
C ASP A 166 -3.36 -13.11 -9.70
N GLU A 167 -2.89 -14.35 -9.60
CA GLU A 167 -3.05 -15.38 -10.64
C GLU A 167 -4.52 -15.74 -10.94
N ASN A 168 -5.45 -15.36 -10.05
CA ASN A 168 -6.89 -15.60 -10.16
C ASN A 168 -7.69 -14.35 -10.62
N GLY A 169 -7.00 -13.25 -10.95
CA GLY A 169 -7.62 -11.96 -11.30
C GLY A 169 -8.22 -11.22 -10.10
N ILE A 170 -7.79 -11.52 -8.87
CA ILE A 170 -8.22 -10.90 -7.62
C ILE A 170 -7.24 -9.79 -7.24
N ARG A 171 -7.77 -8.66 -6.81
CA ARG A 171 -7.05 -7.49 -6.33
C ARG A 171 -7.10 -7.45 -4.80
N HIS A 172 -5.98 -7.11 -4.18
CA HIS A 172 -5.82 -7.10 -2.73
C HIS A 172 -5.34 -5.74 -2.21
N MET A 173 -5.93 -5.29 -1.10
CA MET A 173 -5.57 -4.04 -0.43
C MET A 173 -5.48 -4.24 1.08
N LEU A 174 -4.57 -3.52 1.72
CA LEU A 174 -4.49 -3.43 3.18
C LEU A 174 -5.25 -2.22 3.68
N LEU A 175 -6.13 -2.43 4.66
CA LEU A 175 -6.58 -1.38 5.55
C LEU A 175 -5.55 -1.20 6.67
N CYS A 176 -5.15 0.04 6.92
CA CYS A 176 -4.23 0.41 7.97
C CYS A 176 -4.84 1.48 8.90
N ARG A 177 -4.53 1.41 10.20
CA ARG A 177 -4.59 2.55 11.11
C ARG A 177 -3.27 3.31 11.02
N ILE A 178 -3.33 4.63 10.95
CA ILE A 178 -2.20 5.49 10.61
C ILE A 178 -2.12 6.64 11.62
N ILE A 179 -0.96 6.83 12.25
CA ILE A 179 -0.67 8.03 13.05
C ILE A 179 -0.15 9.09 12.09
N LEU A 180 -0.95 10.13 11.81
CA LEU A 180 -0.49 11.24 10.96
C LEU A 180 0.18 12.35 11.76
N GLY A 181 -0.19 12.54 13.03
CA GLY A 181 0.27 13.65 13.85
C GLY A 181 0.05 15.02 13.17
N LYS A 182 1.04 15.89 13.28
CA LYS A 182 1.08 17.15 12.53
C LYS A 182 1.63 16.90 11.12
N THR A 183 0.76 17.06 10.13
CA THR A 183 1.07 16.88 8.70
C THR A 183 1.74 18.11 8.08
N GLU A 184 2.68 17.92 7.16
CA GLU A 184 3.13 18.96 6.21
C GLU A 184 2.63 18.70 4.79
N THR A 185 2.35 19.77 4.04
CA THR A 185 2.04 19.65 2.60
C THR A 185 3.33 19.45 1.82
N ILE A 186 3.45 18.35 1.09
CA ILE A 186 4.60 18.03 0.27
C ILE A 186 4.31 18.39 -1.19
N PRO A 187 5.11 19.26 -1.84
CA PRO A 187 4.92 19.61 -3.25
C PRO A 187 5.12 18.42 -4.20
N ALA A 188 4.39 18.41 -5.32
CA ALA A 188 4.61 17.45 -6.40
C ALA A 188 6.05 17.56 -6.94
N GLY A 189 6.70 16.41 -7.14
CA GLY A 189 8.10 16.31 -7.55
C GLY A 189 9.13 16.54 -6.44
N SER A 190 8.72 16.76 -5.18
CA SER A 190 9.64 16.84 -4.04
C SER A 190 10.37 15.51 -3.81
N GLU A 191 11.69 15.53 -3.70
CA GLU A 191 12.55 14.36 -3.42
C GLU A 191 12.76 14.14 -1.89
N GLN A 192 11.91 14.75 -1.06
CA GLN A 192 12.00 14.73 0.41
C GLN A 192 11.88 13.32 1.00
N LEU A 193 12.85 12.93 1.83
CA LEU A 193 12.99 11.59 2.44
C LEU A 193 12.61 11.55 3.94
N TYR A 194 12.43 12.71 4.57
CA TYR A 194 12.26 12.92 6.00
C TYR A 194 11.50 14.23 6.23
N PRO A 195 10.99 14.52 7.45
CA PRO A 195 10.26 15.76 7.68
C PRO A 195 11.08 17.03 7.40
N SER A 196 10.46 18.07 6.86
CA SER A 196 11.16 19.36 6.59
C SER A 196 11.67 20.03 7.87
N SER A 197 11.07 19.69 9.01
CA SER A 197 11.54 20.02 10.34
C SER A 197 11.03 18.98 11.34
N THR A 198 11.61 18.93 12.55
CA THR A 198 11.12 18.03 13.61
C THR A 198 9.66 18.30 14.01
N ASP A 199 9.08 19.42 13.55
CA ASP A 199 7.73 19.85 13.85
C ASP A 199 6.65 19.04 13.15
N PHE A 200 6.98 18.25 12.12
CA PHE A 200 6.04 17.39 11.40
C PHE A 200 6.28 15.89 11.66
N ASP A 201 5.21 15.10 11.58
CA ASP A 201 5.24 13.65 11.79
C ASP A 201 4.99 12.86 10.48
N SER A 202 4.22 13.43 9.53
CA SER A 202 3.94 12.84 8.21
C SER A 202 3.70 13.90 7.13
N GLY A 203 3.68 13.48 5.86
CA GLY A 203 3.34 14.33 4.71
C GLY A 203 1.93 14.09 4.16
N VAL A 204 1.36 15.12 3.53
CA VAL A 204 0.15 15.03 2.69
C VAL A 204 0.38 15.74 1.35
N ASP A 205 -0.29 15.32 0.29
CA ASP A 205 -0.28 16.01 -1.00
C ASP A 205 -1.15 17.29 -1.00
N ASN A 206 -2.26 17.29 -0.27
CA ASN A 206 -3.13 18.45 -0.08
C ASN A 206 -3.63 18.54 1.38
N PRO A 207 -3.56 19.70 2.05
CA PRO A 207 -3.89 19.82 3.48
C PRO A 207 -5.40 19.90 3.77
N LEU A 208 -6.24 20.21 2.79
CA LEU A 208 -7.70 20.31 2.94
C LEU A 208 -8.40 19.01 2.53
N MET A 209 -7.89 18.38 1.48
CA MET A 209 -8.44 17.15 0.92
C MET A 209 -7.28 16.27 0.42
N PRO A 210 -6.58 15.57 1.33
CA PRO A 210 -5.52 14.65 0.95
C PRO A 210 -6.03 13.59 -0.02
N ARG A 211 -5.18 13.15 -0.95
CA ARG A 211 -5.36 11.90 -1.70
C ARG A 211 -4.27 10.89 -1.34
N ASN A 212 -3.16 11.38 -0.78
CA ASN A 212 -2.02 10.60 -0.33
C ASN A 212 -1.56 11.08 1.05
N TYR A 213 -1.53 10.15 2.00
CA TYR A 213 -0.71 10.22 3.20
C TYR A 213 0.67 9.66 2.86
N ILE A 214 1.73 10.40 3.17
CA ILE A 214 3.12 9.99 2.92
C ILE A 214 3.82 9.81 4.26
N ILE A 215 4.11 8.55 4.60
CA ILE A 215 4.80 8.18 5.84
C ILE A 215 6.26 7.88 5.52
N TRP A 216 7.19 8.64 6.09
CA TRP A 216 8.62 8.48 5.83
C TRP A 216 9.16 7.13 6.31
N SER A 217 10.23 6.64 5.68
CA SER A 217 10.84 5.33 6.00
C SER A 217 11.24 5.18 7.47
N ALA A 218 11.65 6.26 8.12
CA ALA A 218 11.97 6.29 9.55
C ALA A 218 10.76 5.97 10.46
N TYR A 219 9.53 6.12 9.96
CA TYR A 219 8.29 6.07 10.74
C TYR A 219 7.30 5.00 10.26
N MET A 220 7.49 4.41 9.07
CA MET A 220 6.52 3.48 8.46
C MET A 220 6.09 2.32 9.37
N ASN A 221 6.98 1.75 10.18
CA ASN A 221 6.65 0.64 11.08
C ASN A 221 6.20 1.05 12.49
N SER A 222 6.30 2.33 12.85
CA SER A 222 5.76 2.87 14.11
C SER A 222 4.42 3.60 13.92
N HIS A 223 4.20 4.16 12.73
CA HIS A 223 3.04 5.00 12.42
C HIS A 223 2.00 4.32 11.51
N ILE A 224 2.28 3.14 10.96
CA ILE A 224 1.31 2.36 10.18
C ILE A 224 1.08 1.01 10.86
N LEU A 225 -0.18 0.70 11.14
CA LEU A 225 -0.62 -0.60 11.64
C LEU A 225 -1.62 -1.21 10.66
N PRO A 226 -1.23 -2.21 9.84
CA PRO A 226 -2.18 -3.02 9.07
C PRO A 226 -3.18 -3.69 10.02
N ILE A 227 -4.44 -3.81 9.60
CA ILE A 227 -5.55 -4.36 10.42
C ILE A 227 -6.51 -5.28 9.64
N SER A 228 -6.61 -5.16 8.31
CA SER A 228 -7.41 -6.07 7.48
C SER A 228 -6.88 -6.14 6.05
N VAL A 229 -7.03 -7.29 5.41
CA VAL A 229 -6.91 -7.46 3.96
C VAL A 229 -8.30 -7.46 3.34
N ILE A 230 -8.50 -6.65 2.31
CA ILE A 230 -9.72 -6.62 1.49
C ILE A 230 -9.34 -7.18 0.12
N SER A 231 -10.15 -8.13 -0.36
CA SER A 231 -9.93 -8.83 -1.63
C SER A 231 -11.16 -8.70 -2.51
N PHE A 232 -10.97 -8.24 -3.74
CA PHE A 232 -12.06 -7.91 -4.66
C PHE A 232 -11.67 -8.18 -6.12
N LYS A 233 -12.66 -8.42 -6.96
CA LYS A 233 -12.52 -8.44 -8.42
C LYS A 233 -13.08 -7.16 -9.00
N THR A 234 -12.47 -6.69 -10.08
CA THR A 234 -12.95 -5.54 -10.87
C THR A 234 -13.47 -6.00 -12.23
N PRO A 235 -14.49 -5.34 -12.81
CA PRO A 235 -14.91 -5.60 -14.18
C PRO A 235 -13.75 -5.54 -15.20
N PRO A 236 -13.74 -6.37 -16.26
CA PRO A 236 -12.67 -6.34 -17.28
C PRO A 236 -12.43 -4.98 -17.95
N SER A 237 -13.43 -4.09 -17.95
CA SER A 237 -13.32 -2.72 -18.49
C SER A 237 -12.39 -1.79 -17.69
N LEU A 238 -11.65 -2.32 -16.71
CA LEU A 238 -10.66 -1.61 -15.88
C LEU A 238 -9.21 -1.94 -16.21
N THR A 239 -8.96 -3.00 -16.98
CA THR A 239 -7.64 -3.28 -17.56
C THR A 239 -7.47 -2.61 -18.92
N ASP A 240 -8.57 -2.38 -19.64
CA ASP A 240 -8.62 -1.44 -20.76
C ASP A 240 -8.69 0.01 -20.26
N LYS A 241 -8.24 0.95 -21.11
CA LYS A 241 -8.26 2.39 -20.82
C LYS A 241 -9.71 2.86 -20.58
N ILE A 242 -10.08 3.08 -19.32
CA ILE A 242 -11.31 3.82 -18.98
C ILE A 242 -11.27 5.15 -19.73
N ASP A 243 -12.32 5.44 -20.52
CA ASP A 243 -12.41 6.73 -21.17
C ASP A 243 -12.47 7.85 -20.14
N ARG A 244 -11.85 8.99 -20.45
CA ARG A 244 -11.77 10.14 -19.54
C ARG A 244 -13.15 10.62 -19.10
N SER A 245 -14.17 10.58 -19.97
CA SER A 245 -15.53 10.99 -19.62
C SER A 245 -16.19 10.02 -18.64
N GLU A 246 -15.94 8.72 -18.79
CA GLU A 246 -16.45 7.67 -17.91
C GLU A 246 -15.76 7.69 -16.53
N LEU A 247 -14.44 7.92 -16.48
CA LEU A 247 -13.71 8.16 -15.23
C LEU A 247 -14.24 9.42 -14.51
N ILE A 248 -14.47 10.51 -15.23
CA ILE A 248 -15.07 11.74 -14.68
C ILE A 248 -16.49 11.48 -14.14
N ARG A 249 -17.30 10.70 -14.85
CA ARG A 249 -18.67 10.33 -14.43
C ARG A 249 -18.65 9.51 -13.13
N ARG A 250 -17.76 8.52 -13.04
CA ARG A 250 -17.56 7.68 -11.85
C ARG A 250 -17.04 8.48 -10.67
N LEU A 251 -16.00 9.29 -10.87
CA LEU A 251 -15.47 10.19 -9.84
C LEU A 251 -16.52 11.20 -9.34
N ARG A 252 -17.36 11.75 -10.23
CA ARG A 252 -18.51 12.59 -9.84
C ARG A 252 -19.50 11.84 -8.95
N SER A 253 -19.85 10.61 -9.33
CA SER A 253 -20.79 9.76 -8.59
C SER A 253 -20.24 9.34 -7.22
N PHE A 254 -18.93 9.13 -7.12
CA PHE A 254 -18.25 8.68 -5.91
C PHE A 254 -17.92 9.85 -4.96
N ALA A 255 -17.22 10.87 -5.43
CA ALA A 255 -16.69 11.94 -4.59
C ALA A 255 -17.61 13.18 -4.48
N GLY A 256 -18.63 13.28 -5.36
CA GLY A 256 -19.51 14.43 -5.46
C GLY A 256 -18.92 15.59 -6.28
N ASP A 257 -19.79 16.45 -6.82
CA ASP A 257 -19.36 17.53 -7.71
C ASP A 257 -18.48 18.59 -7.02
N GLU A 258 -18.66 18.88 -5.73
CA GLU A 258 -17.81 19.87 -5.04
C GLU A 258 -16.35 19.43 -4.92
N VAL A 259 -16.11 18.16 -4.58
CA VAL A 259 -14.77 17.56 -4.55
C VAL A 259 -14.16 17.57 -5.95
N LEU A 260 -14.94 17.17 -6.96
CA LEU A 260 -14.48 17.12 -8.35
C LEU A 260 -14.12 18.52 -8.88
N ILE A 261 -14.96 19.53 -8.61
CA ILE A 261 -14.72 20.93 -8.97
C ILE A 261 -13.49 21.47 -8.25
N SER A 262 -13.28 21.10 -6.98
CA SER A 262 -12.12 21.55 -6.19
C SER A 262 -10.82 20.97 -6.75
N ALA A 263 -10.80 19.67 -7.07
CA ALA A 263 -9.67 19.04 -7.74
C ALA A 263 -9.39 19.63 -9.14
N VAL A 264 -10.43 19.91 -9.94
CA VAL A 264 -10.29 20.52 -11.27
C VAL A 264 -9.79 21.96 -11.23
N LYS A 265 -10.14 22.72 -10.17
CA LYS A 265 -9.55 24.05 -9.92
C LYS A 265 -8.07 23.92 -9.53
N LEU A 266 -7.74 23.03 -8.60
CA LEU A 266 -6.35 22.78 -8.19
C LEU A 266 -5.44 22.47 -9.39
N CYS A 267 -5.84 21.54 -10.25
CA CYS A 267 -5.08 21.16 -11.45
C CYS A 267 -5.03 22.23 -12.56
N ARG A 268 -5.76 23.35 -12.43
CA ARG A 268 -5.61 24.54 -13.27
C ARG A 268 -4.61 25.53 -12.69
N ASP A 269 -4.63 25.70 -11.38
CA ASP A 269 -3.74 26.64 -10.68
C ASP A 269 -2.29 26.13 -10.65
N GLU A 270 -2.07 24.80 -10.67
CA GLU A 270 -0.75 24.15 -10.84
C GLU A 270 -0.12 24.30 -12.24
N ARG A 271 -0.76 25.02 -13.18
CA ARG A 271 -0.30 25.19 -14.58
C ARG A 271 0.07 26.62 -14.96
N VAL A 272 0.26 27.50 -13.98
CA VAL A 272 0.59 28.93 -14.15
C VAL A 272 1.97 29.23 -13.55
#